data_AF-A0A2E9P573-F1
#
_entry.id   AF-A0A2E9P573-F1
#
_cell.length_a   1.000
_cell.length_b   1.000
_cell.length_c   1.000
_cell.angle_alpha   90.00
_cell.angle_beta   90.00
_cell.angle_gamma   90.00
#
_symmetry.space_group_name_H-M   'P 1'
#
loop_
_entity.id
_entity.type
_entity.pdbx_description
1 polymer ?
#
loop_
_entity_poly.entity_id
_entity_poly.type
_entity_poly.pdbx_seq_one_letter_code
_entity_poly.pdbx_strand_id
1 'polypeptide(L)'
;MKTVIKVLVTLVVLAAGSVGIYVYLKLDTVDPSRLIGSTYWGDFCGLSPTGFIICENASATRFDKCVAEDSTYRLKVSVIEPMYAPITLEIWTENPHSYKRLTSAKIYDEGHGSCYHQGYKLSESDIQIHRAMPCGSDMSPLKDPFLMFYVTHRDKPSVACRISETPEAIDTN
;
A
#
# COMPACT_ATOMS: atom_id res chain seq x y z
N MET A 1 22.36 2.29 13.65
CA MET A 1 22.15 2.89 12.31
C MET A 1 23.28 2.44 11.40
N LYS A 2 22.99 1.83 10.24
CA LYS A 2 24.01 1.44 9.26
C LYS A 2 23.68 2.10 7.92
N THR A 3 24.52 3.04 7.52
CA THR A 3 24.45 3.76 6.24
C THR A 3 25.24 2.95 5.21
N VAL A 4 24.64 2.61 4.07
CA VAL A 4 25.35 1.95 2.95
C VAL A 4 25.23 2.87 1.74
N ILE A 5 26.37 3.40 1.28
CA ILE A 5 26.46 4.36 0.18
C ILE A 5 26.79 3.59 -1.10
N LYS A 6 25.96 3.69 -2.14
CA LYS A 6 26.30 3.26 -3.51
C LYS A 6 26.43 4.50 -4.40
N VAL A 7 27.60 4.67 -5.01
CA VAL A 7 27.94 5.79 -5.89
C VAL A 7 27.71 5.38 -7.34
N LEU A 8 26.85 6.09 -8.07
CA LEU A 8 26.73 5.97 -9.52
C LEU A 8 27.24 7.28 -10.15
N VAL A 9 28.31 7.20 -10.96
CA VAL A 9 28.94 8.36 -11.59
C VAL A 9 28.46 8.46 -13.04
N THR A 10 27.77 9.54 -13.40
CA THR A 10 27.46 9.87 -14.79
C THR A 10 28.29 11.10 -15.19
N LEU A 11 29.12 10.95 -16.23
CA LEU A 11 30.08 11.97 -16.67
C LEU A 11 29.46 12.84 -17.77
N VAL A 12 29.17 14.11 -17.48
CA VAL A 12 28.81 15.11 -18.50
C VAL A 12 30.01 16.02 -18.70
N VAL A 13 30.70 15.87 -19.83
CA VAL A 13 31.86 16.70 -20.19
C VAL A 13 31.38 17.91 -20.99
N LEU A 14 31.24 19.04 -20.32
CA LEU A 14 31.10 20.34 -20.98
C LEU A 14 32.51 20.88 -21.27
N ALA A 15 32.85 20.97 -22.56
CA ALA A 15 34.09 21.56 -23.03
C ALA A 15 34.14 23.06 -22.73
N ALA A 16 35.34 23.52 -22.38
CA ALA A 16 35.77 24.90 -22.08
C ALA A 16 35.55 25.38 -20.63
N GLY A 17 36.65 25.36 -19.86
CA GLY A 17 36.86 26.19 -18.66
C GLY A 17 36.33 25.58 -17.36
N SER A 18 37.24 25.17 -16.48
CA SER A 18 36.97 24.70 -15.10
C SER A 18 35.96 23.54 -14.99
N VAL A 19 36.44 22.31 -15.15
CA VAL A 19 35.63 21.09 -14.99
C VAL A 19 35.28 20.87 -13.53
N GLY A 20 34.21 21.51 -13.06
CA GLY A 20 33.48 21.11 -11.86
C GLY A 20 32.65 19.88 -12.18
N ILE A 21 33.03 18.72 -11.67
CA ILE A 21 32.18 17.53 -11.74
C ILE A 21 31.04 17.73 -10.73
N TYR A 22 29.86 18.10 -11.21
CA TYR A 22 28.65 18.07 -10.40
C TYR A 22 28.16 16.63 -10.28
N VAL A 23 28.63 15.93 -9.25
CA VAL A 23 28.09 14.62 -8.88
C VAL A 23 26.74 14.86 -8.20
N TYR A 24 25.65 14.68 -8.95
CA TYR A 24 24.32 14.52 -8.34
C TYR A 24 24.26 13.15 -7.67
N LEU A 25 24.57 13.10 -6.37
CA LEU A 25 24.30 11.92 -5.55
C LEU A 25 22.79 11.80 -5.39
N LYS A 26 22.15 11.00 -6.23
CA LYS A 26 20.77 10.54 -5.96
C LYS A 26 20.85 9.60 -4.77
N LEU A 27 20.70 10.15 -3.56
CA LEU A 27 20.48 9.31 -2.39
C LEU A 27 19.24 8.48 -2.65
N ASP A 28 19.39 7.16 -2.56
CA ASP A 28 18.30 6.20 -2.66
C ASP A 28 17.50 6.25 -1.35
N THR A 29 16.81 7.38 -1.13
CA THR A 29 16.04 7.65 0.07
C THR A 29 14.71 6.92 0.00
N VAL A 30 14.32 6.32 1.12
CA VAL A 30 12.99 5.74 1.28
C VAL A 30 11.95 6.84 1.13
N ASP A 31 10.98 6.59 0.25
CA ASP A 31 9.83 7.47 0.07
C ASP A 31 8.90 7.36 1.30
N PRO A 32 8.67 8.44 2.06
CA PRO A 32 7.81 8.40 3.25
C PRO A 32 6.38 7.95 2.98
N SER A 33 5.88 8.14 1.75
CA SER A 33 4.54 7.69 1.36
C SER A 33 4.41 6.16 1.28
N ARG A 34 5.52 5.43 1.30
CA ARG A 34 5.58 3.96 1.34
C ARG A 34 5.70 3.40 2.76
N LEU A 35 5.78 4.26 3.77
CA LEU A 35 5.82 3.92 5.18
C LEU A 35 4.43 4.02 5.79
N ILE A 36 4.11 3.15 6.74
CA ILE A 36 2.83 3.21 7.45
C ILE A 36 2.80 4.51 8.27
N GLY A 37 1.86 5.38 7.93
CA GLY A 37 1.74 6.73 8.47
C GLY A 37 0.46 7.40 7.99
N SER A 38 0.33 8.70 8.25
CA SER A 38 -0.89 9.47 7.94
C SER A 38 -1.24 9.51 6.44
N THR A 39 -0.25 9.47 5.56
CA THR A 39 -0.41 9.55 4.10
C THR A 39 -0.36 8.19 3.41
N TYR A 40 -0.19 7.10 4.16
CA TYR A 40 0.02 5.76 3.61
C TYR A 40 -1.15 5.30 2.72
N TRP A 41 -2.36 5.71 3.07
CA TRP A 41 -3.61 5.39 2.38
C TRP A 41 -3.90 6.28 1.16
N GLY A 42 -2.98 7.15 0.74
CA GLY A 42 -3.19 8.00 -0.44
C GLY A 42 -4.35 9.01 -0.29
N ASP A 43 -4.67 9.68 -1.39
CA ASP A 43 -5.57 10.85 -1.37
C ASP A 43 -7.05 10.47 -1.29
N PHE A 44 -7.39 9.27 -1.76
CA PHE A 44 -8.77 8.79 -1.86
C PHE A 44 -9.20 7.90 -0.71
N CYS A 45 -8.30 7.57 0.21
CA CYS A 45 -8.62 6.71 1.33
C CYS A 45 -8.09 7.25 2.65
N GLY A 46 -8.77 6.89 3.73
CA GLY A 46 -8.40 7.26 5.09
C GLY A 46 -8.89 6.23 6.09
N LEU A 47 -8.83 6.61 7.36
CA LEU A 47 -9.32 5.79 8.47
C LEU A 47 -10.62 6.34 9.00
N SER A 48 -11.59 5.45 9.22
CA SER A 48 -12.80 5.76 9.98
C SER A 48 -12.44 6.06 11.45
N PRO A 49 -13.36 6.67 12.22
CA PRO A 49 -13.17 6.84 13.67
C PRO A 49 -12.95 5.53 14.44
N THR A 50 -13.37 4.40 13.86
CA THR A 50 -13.17 3.07 14.44
C THR A 50 -11.97 2.33 13.85
N GLY A 51 -11.25 2.92 12.90
CA GLY A 51 -10.03 2.36 12.32
C GLY A 51 -10.22 1.50 11.06
N PHE A 52 -11.42 1.45 10.48
CA PHE A 52 -11.59 0.80 9.18
C PHE A 52 -10.99 1.67 8.09
N ILE A 53 -10.32 1.04 7.11
CA ILE A 53 -9.93 1.75 5.90
C ILE A 53 -11.18 2.03 5.10
N ILE A 54 -11.29 3.27 4.65
CA ILE A 54 -12.40 3.75 3.86
C ILE A 54 -11.86 4.51 2.68
N CYS A 55 -12.36 4.18 1.49
CA CYS A 55 -12.00 4.83 0.24
C CYS A 55 -13.22 5.46 -0.42
N GLU A 56 -12.99 6.53 -1.17
CA GLU A 56 -13.98 7.17 -2.02
C GLU A 56 -13.59 7.02 -3.49
N ASN A 57 -14.55 6.62 -4.32
CA ASN A 57 -14.33 6.59 -5.77
C ASN A 57 -14.47 8.01 -6.38
N ALA A 58 -14.28 8.13 -7.69
CA ALA A 58 -14.37 9.42 -8.39
C ALA A 58 -15.76 10.12 -8.26
N SER A 59 -16.80 9.37 -7.90
CA SER A 59 -18.16 9.86 -7.67
C SER A 59 -18.44 10.16 -6.18
N ALA A 60 -17.40 10.21 -5.34
CA ALA A 60 -17.49 10.36 -3.88
C ALA A 60 -18.34 9.29 -3.18
N THR A 61 -18.51 8.12 -3.81
CA THR A 61 -19.15 6.97 -3.15
C THR A 61 -18.17 6.31 -2.21
N ARG A 62 -18.60 6.09 -0.97
CA ARG A 62 -17.77 5.60 0.13
C ARG A 62 -17.81 4.07 0.23
N PHE A 63 -16.64 3.45 0.31
CA PHE A 63 -16.46 2.01 0.44
C PHE A 63 -15.55 1.68 1.62
N ASP A 64 -15.92 0.70 2.42
CA ASP A 64 -15.10 0.16 3.52
C ASP A 64 -14.64 -1.28 3.28
N LYS A 65 -14.91 -1.80 2.08
CA LYS A 65 -14.54 -3.12 1.59
C LYS A 65 -14.01 -3.00 0.17
N CYS A 66 -13.17 -3.94 -0.24
CA CYS A 66 -12.68 -4.06 -1.61
C CYS A 66 -12.67 -5.52 -2.05
N VAL A 67 -12.66 -5.76 -3.35
CA VAL A 67 -12.67 -7.10 -3.95
C VAL A 67 -11.31 -7.38 -4.61
N ALA A 68 -10.77 -8.56 -4.36
CA ALA A 68 -9.63 -9.12 -5.09
C ALA A 68 -9.90 -10.59 -5.39
N GLU A 69 -9.83 -10.97 -6.67
CA GLU A 69 -10.27 -12.28 -7.15
C GLU A 69 -11.71 -12.58 -6.69
N ASP A 70 -11.95 -13.74 -6.07
CA ASP A 70 -13.26 -14.20 -5.60
C ASP A 70 -13.52 -13.85 -4.11
N SER A 71 -12.68 -12.99 -3.53
CA SER A 71 -12.74 -12.62 -2.11
C SER A 71 -12.96 -11.14 -1.92
N THR A 72 -13.77 -10.80 -0.93
CA THR A 72 -13.93 -9.44 -0.44
C THR A 72 -13.16 -9.29 0.86
N TYR A 73 -12.51 -8.14 1.03
CA TYR A 73 -11.62 -7.83 2.14
C TYR A 73 -12.05 -6.54 2.82
N ARG A 74 -11.88 -6.49 4.15
CA ARG A 74 -11.99 -5.29 4.96
C ARG A 74 -10.92 -5.27 6.03
N LEU A 75 -10.16 -4.18 6.04
CA LEU A 75 -9.01 -4.01 6.93
C LEU A 75 -9.32 -2.94 7.98
N LYS A 76 -9.04 -3.28 9.23
CA LYS A 76 -9.11 -2.41 10.39
C LYS A 76 -7.73 -2.28 11.01
N VAL A 77 -7.31 -1.05 11.29
CA VAL A 77 -6.03 -0.72 11.93
C VAL A 77 -6.26 0.26 13.09
N SER A 78 -5.24 0.46 13.93
CA SER A 78 -5.29 1.47 14.99
C SER A 78 -5.37 2.89 14.40
N VAL A 79 -6.28 3.72 14.93
CA VAL A 79 -6.47 5.12 14.52
C VAL A 79 -5.38 6.03 15.08
N ILE A 80 -4.92 5.75 16.30
CA ILE A 80 -3.95 6.58 17.02
C ILE A 80 -2.57 6.39 16.40
N GLU A 81 -2.18 5.13 16.22
CA GLU A 81 -0.88 4.74 15.69
C GLU A 81 -1.08 3.50 14.82
N PRO A 82 -1.26 3.66 13.49
CA PRO A 82 -1.51 2.55 12.56
C PRO A 82 -0.40 1.50 12.52
N MET A 83 0.75 1.82 13.13
CA MET A 83 1.88 0.92 13.32
C MET A 83 1.68 -0.09 14.46
N TYR A 84 0.72 0.13 15.35
CA TYR A 84 0.46 -0.75 16.49
C TYR A 84 -0.86 -1.50 16.35
N ALA A 85 -0.92 -2.66 17.03
CA ALA A 85 -2.14 -3.44 17.17
C ALA A 85 -3.26 -2.59 17.81
N PRO A 86 -4.54 -2.90 17.52
CA PRO A 86 -5.02 -4.05 16.76
C PRO A 86 -5.04 -3.81 15.25
N ILE A 87 -4.65 -4.84 14.50
CA ILE A 87 -4.83 -4.93 13.05
C ILE A 87 -5.69 -6.16 12.80
N THR A 88 -6.79 -5.98 12.08
CA THR A 88 -7.75 -7.05 11.79
C THR A 88 -8.07 -7.06 10.30
N LEU A 89 -7.98 -8.23 9.69
CA LEU A 89 -8.41 -8.46 8.31
C LEU A 89 -9.62 -9.39 8.32
N GLU A 90 -10.75 -8.88 7.81
CA GLU A 90 -11.95 -9.65 7.55
C GLU A 90 -11.95 -10.06 6.06
N ILE A 91 -12.24 -11.33 5.79
CA ILE A 91 -12.23 -11.94 4.45
C ILE A 91 -13.51 -12.75 4.29
N TRP A 92 -14.22 -12.57 3.18
CA TRP A 92 -15.38 -13.39 2.83
C TRP A 92 -15.41 -13.74 1.35
N THR A 93 -15.97 -14.91 1.06
CA THR A 93 -16.19 -15.45 -0.28
C THR A 93 -17.68 -15.74 -0.45
N GLU A 94 -18.21 -15.59 -1.67
CA GLU A 94 -19.61 -15.92 -1.94
C GLU A 94 -19.80 -17.39 -2.31
N ASN A 95 -18.87 -17.97 -3.10
CA ASN A 95 -19.00 -19.31 -3.65
C ASN A 95 -17.67 -20.10 -3.57
N PRO A 96 -17.49 -21.03 -2.61
CA PRO A 96 -18.40 -21.34 -1.51
C PRO A 96 -18.46 -20.19 -0.48
N HIS A 97 -19.58 -20.06 0.22
CA HIS A 97 -19.73 -19.02 1.24
C HIS A 97 -18.77 -19.28 2.41
N SER A 98 -17.92 -18.31 2.73
CA SER A 98 -17.01 -18.40 3.88
C SER A 98 -16.75 -17.03 4.49
N TYR A 99 -16.42 -17.02 5.78
CA TYR A 99 -15.98 -15.83 6.51
C TYR A 99 -14.80 -16.18 7.39
N LYS A 100 -13.75 -15.36 7.34
CA LYS A 100 -12.56 -15.48 8.16
C LYS A 100 -12.16 -14.11 8.70
N ARG A 101 -11.78 -14.07 9.97
CA ARG A 101 -11.24 -12.87 10.62
C ARG A 101 -9.86 -13.17 11.20
N LEU A 102 -8.85 -12.48 10.70
CA LEU A 102 -7.48 -12.56 11.18
C LEU A 102 -7.20 -11.40 12.12
N THR A 103 -6.57 -11.66 13.27
CA THR A 103 -6.34 -10.62 14.30
C THR A 103 -4.88 -10.50 14.71
N SER A 104 -4.05 -11.47 14.35
CA SER A 104 -2.62 -11.44 14.58
C SER A 104 -1.88 -10.89 13.35
N ALA A 105 -1.51 -9.62 13.40
CA ALA A 105 -0.68 -8.99 12.38
C ALA A 105 0.61 -8.42 12.97
N LYS A 106 1.64 -8.32 12.13
CA LYS A 106 2.86 -7.56 12.40
C LYS A 106 3.15 -6.65 11.22
N ILE A 107 3.83 -5.53 11.47
CA ILE A 107 4.43 -4.79 10.36
C ILE A 107 5.57 -5.63 9.78
N TYR A 108 5.69 -5.61 8.46
CA TYR A 108 6.88 -6.05 7.77
C TYR A 108 7.43 -4.94 6.90
N ASP A 109 8.72 -5.04 6.63
CA ASP A 109 9.47 -4.16 5.75
C ASP A 109 10.01 -4.97 4.58
N GLU A 110 9.83 -4.47 3.36
CA GLU A 110 10.27 -5.16 2.14
C GLU A 110 10.90 -4.18 1.14
N GLY A 111 11.90 -4.66 0.40
CA GLY A 111 12.63 -3.88 -0.58
C GLY A 111 13.74 -3.01 0.00
N HIS A 112 14.38 -2.22 -0.87
CA HIS A 112 15.49 -1.32 -0.53
C HIS A 112 15.38 -0.01 -1.31
N GLY A 113 15.90 1.07 -0.73
CA GLY A 113 15.96 2.38 -1.37
C GLY A 113 14.57 2.90 -1.76
N SER A 114 14.44 3.38 -3.00
CA SER A 114 13.17 3.81 -3.61
C SER A 114 12.11 2.72 -3.73
N CYS A 115 12.46 1.45 -3.59
CA CYS A 115 11.53 0.34 -3.58
C CYS A 115 11.10 -0.14 -2.20
N TYR A 116 11.67 0.44 -1.15
CA TYR A 116 11.31 0.10 0.21
C TYR A 116 9.83 0.38 0.46
N HIS A 117 9.14 -0.54 1.13
CA HIS A 117 7.79 -0.31 1.62
C HIS A 117 7.48 -1.09 2.90
N GLN A 118 6.45 -0.63 3.59
CA GLN A 118 5.87 -1.31 4.73
C GLN A 118 4.48 -1.88 4.41
N GLY A 119 4.11 -2.92 5.14
CA GLY A 119 2.78 -3.50 5.09
C GLY A 119 2.46 -4.28 6.36
N TYR A 120 1.30 -4.92 6.35
CA TYR A 120 0.82 -5.78 7.42
C TYR A 120 0.92 -7.24 7.01
N LYS A 121 1.61 -8.05 7.81
CA LYS A 121 1.70 -9.50 7.64
C LYS A 121 0.83 -10.20 8.68
N LEU A 122 -0.22 -10.87 8.21
CA LEU A 122 -1.16 -11.63 9.03
C LEU A 122 -0.60 -13.04 9.28
N SER A 123 -0.15 -13.27 10.52
CA SER A 123 0.66 -14.44 10.89
C SER A 123 -0.11 -15.76 10.78
N GLU A 124 -1.44 -15.71 10.95
CA GLU A 124 -2.33 -16.88 10.92
C GLU A 124 -2.53 -17.47 9.51
N SER A 125 -2.21 -16.74 8.44
CA SER A 125 -2.48 -17.16 7.06
C SER A 125 -1.40 -16.77 6.06
N ASP A 126 -0.29 -16.19 6.54
CA ASP A 126 0.80 -15.67 5.71
C ASP A 126 0.29 -14.74 4.59
N ILE A 127 -0.76 -13.97 4.90
CA ILE A 127 -1.33 -12.94 4.01
C ILE A 127 -0.59 -11.64 4.31
N GLN A 128 -0.17 -10.95 3.26
CA GLN A 128 0.43 -9.63 3.36
C GLN A 128 -0.48 -8.60 2.72
N ILE A 129 -0.67 -7.48 3.41
CA ILE A 129 -1.42 -6.33 2.91
C ILE A 129 -0.47 -5.15 2.85
N HIS A 130 -0.36 -4.53 1.68
CA HIS A 130 0.43 -3.32 1.52
C HIS A 130 -0.23 -2.42 0.48
N ARG A 131 0.02 -1.12 0.55
CA ARG A 131 -0.48 -0.18 -0.46
C ARG A 131 0.58 0.28 -1.44
N ALA A 132 1.82 0.35 -0.99
CA ALA A 132 2.93 0.73 -1.84
C ALA A 132 3.17 -0.32 -2.93
N MET A 133 3.56 0.13 -4.12
CA MET A 133 3.85 -0.76 -5.25
C MET A 133 5.21 -1.44 -5.10
N PRO A 134 5.36 -2.68 -5.59
CA PRO A 134 6.66 -3.28 -5.86
C PRO A 134 7.44 -2.45 -6.91
N CYS A 135 8.78 -2.60 -6.95
CA CYS A 135 9.64 -1.87 -7.87
C CYS A 135 9.17 -1.92 -9.34
N GLY A 136 9.29 -0.80 -10.07
CA GLY A 136 9.30 -0.80 -11.54
C GLY A 136 7.96 -0.58 -12.23
N SER A 137 6.94 -0.14 -11.50
CA SER A 137 5.62 0.20 -12.03
C SER A 137 5.49 1.70 -12.37
N ASP A 138 4.94 2.02 -13.55
CA ASP A 138 4.85 3.39 -14.06
C ASP A 138 3.79 4.28 -13.38
N MET A 139 2.80 3.68 -12.70
CA MET A 139 1.76 4.43 -11.98
C MET A 139 2.04 4.49 -10.48
N SER A 140 1.75 5.64 -9.84
CA SER A 140 1.77 5.75 -8.39
C SER A 140 0.44 5.20 -7.83
N PRO A 141 0.45 4.15 -6.98
CA PRO A 141 -0.78 3.57 -6.42
C PRO A 141 -1.49 4.52 -5.44
N LEU A 142 -0.83 5.61 -5.04
CA LEU A 142 -1.42 6.67 -4.22
C LEU A 142 -2.43 7.51 -5.00
N LYS A 143 -2.38 7.48 -6.33
CA LYS A 143 -3.24 8.25 -7.23
C LYS A 143 -4.35 7.43 -7.89
N ASP A 144 -4.42 6.13 -7.62
CA ASP A 144 -5.48 5.27 -8.13
C ASP A 144 -6.70 5.38 -7.19
N PRO A 145 -7.80 6.03 -7.63
CA PRO A 145 -8.98 6.25 -6.79
C PRO A 145 -9.73 4.95 -6.48
N PHE A 146 -9.44 3.86 -7.20
CA PHE A 146 -10.14 2.59 -7.01
C PHE A 146 -9.31 1.56 -6.24
N LEU A 147 -8.03 1.82 -5.97
CA LEU A 147 -7.16 0.92 -5.22
C LEU A 147 -7.28 1.18 -3.71
N MET A 148 -7.68 0.16 -2.96
CA MET A 148 -7.64 0.22 -1.49
C MET A 148 -6.29 -0.25 -0.95
N PHE A 149 -5.84 -1.44 -1.37
CA PHE A 149 -4.54 -2.03 -1.06
C PHE A 149 -4.27 -3.24 -1.97
N TYR A 150 -3.04 -3.75 -1.93
CA TYR A 150 -2.67 -5.05 -2.49
C TYR A 150 -2.76 -6.15 -1.44
N VAL A 151 -3.17 -7.34 -1.89
CA VAL A 151 -3.20 -8.57 -1.10
C VAL A 151 -2.22 -9.55 -1.72
N THR A 152 -1.30 -10.06 -0.92
CA THR A 152 -0.36 -11.09 -1.33
C THR A 152 -0.59 -12.32 -0.46
N HIS A 153 -1.04 -13.40 -1.08
CA HIS A 153 -1.10 -14.71 -0.44
C HIS A 153 0.27 -15.39 -0.57
N ARG A 154 0.55 -16.35 0.32
CA ARG A 154 1.78 -17.13 0.30
C ARG A 154 2.10 -17.67 -1.10
N ASP A 155 3.32 -17.43 -1.55
CA ASP A 155 3.87 -17.90 -2.83
C ASP A 155 3.06 -17.45 -4.08
N LYS A 156 2.20 -16.44 -3.95
CA LYS A 156 1.43 -15.84 -5.06
C LYS A 156 1.89 -14.39 -5.34
N PRO A 157 1.69 -13.89 -6.57
CA PRO A 157 1.87 -12.47 -6.86
C PRO A 157 0.84 -11.63 -6.09
N SER A 158 1.18 -10.37 -5.83
CA SER A 158 0.26 -9.40 -5.25
C SER A 158 -0.92 -9.13 -6.18
N VAL A 159 -2.13 -9.12 -5.62
CA VAL A 159 -3.37 -8.80 -6.33
C VAL A 159 -3.93 -7.48 -5.81
N ALA A 160 -4.37 -6.61 -6.72
CA ALA A 160 -5.01 -5.35 -6.34
C ALA A 160 -6.41 -5.61 -5.77
N CYS A 161 -6.68 -5.11 -4.56
CA CYS A 161 -8.00 -5.07 -3.96
C CYS A 161 -8.66 -3.74 -4.30
N ARG A 162 -9.73 -3.80 -5.10
CA ARG A 162 -10.35 -2.62 -5.70
C ARG A 162 -11.77 -2.39 -5.20
N ILE A 163 -12.15 -1.11 -5.12
CA ILE A 163 -13.53 -0.69 -4.88
C ILE A 163 -14.29 -0.59 -6.20
N SER A 164 -15.62 -0.56 -6.14
CA SER A 164 -16.46 -0.43 -7.33
C SER A 164 -16.30 0.94 -8.01
N GLU A 165 -16.19 0.92 -9.33
CA GLU A 165 -16.18 2.14 -10.16
C GLU A 165 -17.57 2.77 -10.23
N THR A 166 -18.61 1.94 -10.21
CA THR A 166 -20.01 2.40 -10.18
C THR A 166 -20.44 2.66 -8.74
N PRO A 167 -21.29 3.69 -8.49
CA PRO A 167 -22.00 3.79 -7.23
C PRO A 167 -22.71 2.46 -6.95
N GLU A 168 -22.54 1.87 -5.76
CA GLU A 168 -23.42 0.79 -5.34
C GLU A 168 -24.84 1.35 -5.43
N ALA A 169 -25.71 0.74 -6.24
CA ALA A 169 -27.12 1.10 -6.24
C ALA A 169 -27.60 0.93 -4.80
N ILE A 170 -28.17 1.99 -4.24
CA ILE A 170 -28.82 1.92 -2.93
C ILE A 170 -29.94 0.89 -3.12
N ASP A 171 -29.79 -0.30 -2.54
CA ASP A 171 -30.87 -1.28 -2.44
C ASP A 171 -32.00 -0.61 -1.64
N THR A 172 -32.94 0.00 -2.36
CA THR A 172 -34.25 0.35 -1.83
C THR A 172 -35.05 -0.94 -1.76
N ASN A 173 -34.90 -1.67 -0.66
CA ASN A 173 -35.84 -2.72 -0.26
C ASN A 173 -36.45 -2.38 1.08
#